data_AF-A0A838WC89-F1
#
_entry.id   AF-A0A838WC89-F1
#
_cell.length_a   1.000
_cell.length_b   1.000
_cell.length_c   1.000
_cell.angle_alpha   90.00
_cell.angle_beta   90.00
_cell.angle_gamma   90.00
#
_symmetry.space_group_name_H-M   'P 1'
#
loop_
_entity.id
_entity.type
_entity.pdbx_description
1 polymer ?
#
loop_
_entity_poly.entity_id
_entity_poly.type
_entity_poly.pdbx_seq_one_letter_code
_entity_poly.pdbx_strand_id
1 'polypeptide(L)' 'MNSAAAIRAAESADHAVRIASRRPRSESEPPGREWAQMDAATGEGIPAAVAGVDAVVHAASDPRWADAVDVNGM' A
#
# COMPACT_ATOMS: atom_id res chain seq x y z
N MET A 1 2.07 -2.66 12.27
CA MET A 1 3.08 -3.32 11.40
C MET A 1 3.61 -2.25 10.43
N ASN A 2 4.92 -2.12 10.24
CA ASN A 2 5.44 -1.21 9.20
C ASN A 2 5.47 -1.94 7.85
N SER A 3 5.38 -1.18 6.75
CA SER A 3 5.33 -1.74 5.39
C SER A 3 6.54 -2.63 5.07
N ALA A 4 7.73 -2.29 5.56
CA ALA A 4 8.95 -3.06 5.34
C ALA A 4 8.89 -4.49 5.90
N ALA A 5 8.25 -4.70 7.06
CA ALA A 5 8.08 -6.05 7.62
C ALA A 5 7.09 -6.90 6.80
N ALA A 6 5.99 -6.30 6.34
CA ALA A 6 5.01 -6.99 5.50
C ALA A 6 5.61 -7.41 4.15
N ILE A 7 6.38 -6.52 3.52
CA ILE A 7 7.08 -6.80 2.26
C ILE A 7 8.03 -7.99 2.42
N ARG A 8 8.89 -7.97 3.45
CA ARG A 8 9.83 -9.08 3.70
C ARG A 8 9.12 -10.39 3.97
N ALA A 9 8.01 -10.37 4.71
CA ALA A 9 7.24 -11.57 4.98
C ALA A 9 6.66 -12.17 3.69
N ALA A 10 6.08 -11.33 2.82
CA ALA A 10 5.56 -11.76 1.53
C ALA A 10 6.67 -12.31 0.60
N GLU A 11 7.81 -11.61 0.52
CA GLU A 11 8.97 -12.06 -0.26
C GLU A 11 9.51 -13.40 0.26
N SER A 12 9.59 -13.58 1.59
CA SER A 12 10.06 -14.85 2.20
C SER A 12 9.11 -16.03 1.98
N ALA A 13 7.86 -15.75 1.63
CA ALA A 13 6.84 -16.73 1.28
C ALA A 13 6.69 -16.93 -0.24
N ASP A 14 7.63 -16.41 -1.04
CA ASP A 14 7.67 -16.50 -2.50
C ASP A 14 6.46 -15.85 -3.20
N HIS A 15 5.93 -14.77 -2.63
CA HIS A 15 4.89 -13.96 -3.25
C HIS A 15 5.49 -12.82 -4.08
N ALA A 16 4.90 -12.55 -5.26
CA ALA A 16 5.16 -11.33 -6.00
C ALA A 16 4.59 -10.12 -5.24
N VAL A 17 5.41 -9.07 -5.08
CA VAL A 17 5.04 -7.88 -4.31
C VAL A 17 4.97 -6.65 -5.19
N ARG A 18 3.81 -5.98 -5.14
CA ARG A 18 3.59 -4.64 -5.68
C ARG A 18 3.48 -3.63 -4.54
N ILE A 19 4.33 -2.61 -4.55
CA ILE A 19 4.27 -1.51 -3.59
C ILE A 19 3.36 -0.41 -4.16
N ALA A 20 2.35 -0.04 -3.38
CA ALA A 20 1.46 1.06 -3.69
C ALA A 20 1.79 2.28 -2.82
N SER A 21 2.03 3.44 -3.44
CA SER A 21 2.43 4.66 -2.73
C SER A 21 1.93 5.92 -3.44
N ARG A 22 1.69 6.98 -2.67
CA ARG A 22 1.41 8.32 -3.22
C ARG A 22 2.62 8.89 -3.96
N ARG A 23 3.83 8.53 -3.50
CA ARG A 23 5.08 9.06 -4.04
C ARG A 23 5.54 8.22 -5.23
N PRO A 24 6.22 8.83 -6.21
CA PRO A 24 6.90 8.07 -7.25
C PRO A 24 7.95 7.15 -6.61
N ARG A 25 8.30 6.08 -7.32
CA ARG A 25 9.37 5.17 -6.93
C ARG A 25 10.69 5.94 -6.79
N SER A 26 11.36 5.79 -5.64
CA SER A 26 12.71 6.32 -5.47
C SER A 26 13.73 5.49 -6.25
N GLU A 27 14.78 6.11 -6.76
CA GLU A 27 15.92 5.42 -7.39
C GLU A 27 16.65 4.49 -6.41
N SER A 28 16.52 4.74 -5.10
CA SER A 28 17.09 3.91 -4.04
C SER A 28 16.29 2.64 -3.73
N GLU A 29 15.11 2.45 -4.34
CA GLU A 29 14.28 1.26 -4.09
C GLU A 29 14.82 0.03 -4.83
N PRO A 30 14.97 -1.13 -4.17
CA PRO A 30 15.51 -2.34 -4.78
C PRO A 30 14.83 -2.73 -6.11
N PRO A 31 15.59 -3.10 -7.15
CA PRO A 31 15.03 -3.57 -8.42
C PRO A 31 14.20 -4.84 -8.19
N GLY A 32 13.27 -5.13 -9.11
CA GLY A 32 12.44 -6.35 -9.06
C GLY A 32 11.11 -6.21 -8.32
N ARG A 33 10.90 -5.12 -7.56
CA ARG A 33 9.57 -4.79 -7.01
C ARG A 33 8.73 -4.04 -8.01
N GLU A 34 7.47 -4.44 -8.15
CA GLU A 34 6.49 -3.66 -8.89
C GLU A 34 6.07 -2.43 -8.09
N TRP A 35 5.73 -1.35 -8.80
CA TRP A 35 5.32 -0.09 -8.18
C TRP A 35 4.02 0.40 -8.83
N ALA A 36 3.07 0.81 -8.00
CA ALA A 36 1.87 1.50 -8.43
C ALA A 36 1.72 2.81 -7.66
N GLN A 37 1.35 3.87 -8.37
CA GLN A 37 1.05 5.15 -7.74
C GLN A 37 -0.44 5.23 -7.44
N MET A 38 -0.80 5.55 -6.19
CA MET A 38 -2.19 5.75 -5.77
C MET A 38 -2.27 6.67 -4.55
N ASP A 39 -3.43 7.28 -4.36
CA ASP A 39 -3.82 7.99 -3.14
C ASP A 39 -5.02 7.30 -2.48
N ALA A 40 -4.78 6.75 -1.28
CA ALA A 40 -5.83 6.06 -0.52
C ALA A 40 -6.89 7.02 0.03
N ALA A 41 -6.59 8.31 0.19
CA ALA A 41 -7.53 9.30 0.72
C ALA A 41 -8.50 9.78 -0.36
N THR A 42 -8.04 9.98 -1.59
CA THR A 42 -8.89 10.45 -2.70
C THR A 42 -9.45 9.29 -3.55
N GLY A 43 -8.84 8.11 -3.46
CA GLY A 43 -9.16 6.96 -4.30
C GLY A 43 -8.44 6.96 -5.65
N GLU A 44 -7.67 8.00 -5.96
CA GLU A 44 -6.95 8.12 -7.23
C GLU A 44 -5.95 6.96 -7.40
N GLY A 45 -5.95 6.32 -8.57
CA GLY A 45 -5.02 5.24 -8.91
C GLY A 45 -5.32 3.88 -8.26
N ILE A 46 -6.30 3.76 -7.36
CA ILE A 46 -6.65 2.48 -6.69
C ILE A 46 -7.00 1.38 -7.71
N PRO A 47 -7.86 1.59 -8.72
CA PRO A 47 -8.23 0.51 -9.65
C PRO A 47 -7.03 -0.09 -10.38
N ALA A 48 -6.07 0.75 -10.78
CA ALA A 48 -4.84 0.29 -11.42
C ALA A 48 -3.91 -0.42 -10.43
N ALA A 49 -3.80 0.09 -9.20
CA ALA A 49 -2.94 -0.50 -8.16
C ALA A 49 -3.36 -1.94 -7.79
N VAL A 50 -4.67 -2.20 -7.71
CA VAL A 50 -5.23 -3.50 -7.31
C VAL A 50 -5.57 -4.41 -8.49
N ALA A 51 -5.33 -3.97 -9.72
CA ALA A 51 -5.60 -4.81 -10.89
C ALA A 51 -4.76 -6.09 -10.84
N GLY A 52 -5.43 -7.24 -10.83
CA GLY A 52 -4.81 -8.57 -10.82
C GLY A 52 -4.06 -8.93 -9.55
N VAL A 53 -4.28 -8.24 -8.42
CA VAL A 53 -3.71 -8.64 -7.13
C VAL A 53 -4.67 -9.59 -6.40
N ASP A 54 -4.14 -10.65 -5.81
CA ASP A 54 -4.93 -11.64 -5.06
C ASP A 54 -5.26 -11.17 -3.64
N ALA A 55 -4.40 -10.34 -3.05
CA ALA A 55 -4.52 -9.86 -1.69
C ALA A 55 -3.99 -8.44 -1.52
N VAL A 56 -4.58 -7.69 -0.58
CA VAL A 56 -4.15 -6.34 -0.21
C VAL A 56 -3.74 -6.33 1.25
N VAL A 57 -2.50 -5.91 1.52
CA VAL A 57 -2.01 -5.64 2.87
C VAL A 57 -1.98 -4.14 3.11
N HIS A 58 -2.91 -3.64 3.92
CA HIS A 58 -2.93 -2.24 4.31
C HIS A 58 -1.94 -2.00 5.46
N ALA A 59 -0.71 -1.63 5.12
CA ALA A 59 0.33 -1.21 6.07
C ALA A 59 0.55 0.31 6.08
N ALA A 60 -0.36 1.08 5.46
CA ALA A 60 -0.37 2.52 5.60
C ALA A 60 -0.86 2.88 6.99
N SER A 61 -0.23 3.88 7.60
CA SER A 61 -0.66 4.44 8.87
C SER A 61 -0.78 5.93 8.69
N ASP A 62 -1.99 6.47 8.84
CA ASP A 62 -2.22 7.91 9.02
C ASP A 62 -2.93 8.16 10.35
N PRO A 63 -2.21 8.14 11.48
CA PRO A 63 -2.80 8.32 12.79
C PRO A 63 -3.28 9.76 13.06
N ARG A 64 -3.18 10.69 12.08
CA ARG A 64 -3.46 12.12 12.29
C ARG A 64 -4.92 12.51 12.05
N TRP A 65 -5.71 11.65 11.40
CA TRP A 65 -7.08 11.99 10.96
C TRP A 65 -8.10 10.89 11.21
N ALA A 66 -7.84 9.97 12.15
CA ALA A 66 -8.76 8.87 12.46
C ALA A 66 -10.17 9.39 12.82
N ASP A 67 -10.24 10.45 13.63
CA ASP A 67 -11.49 11.08 14.05
C ASP A 67 -12.30 11.69 12.88
N ALA A 68 -11.65 12.02 11.75
CA ALA A 68 -12.32 12.60 10.58
C ALA A 68 -13.06 11.55 9.73
N VAL A 69 -12.69 10.27 9.88
CA VAL A 69 -13.31 9.14 9.19
C VAL A 69 -14.16 8.28 10.13
N ASP A 70 -14.27 8.68 11.40
CA ASP A 70 -15.18 8.04 12.35
C ASP A 70 -16.63 8.25 11.90
N VAL A 71 -17.33 7.14 11.70
CA VAL A 71 -18.78 7.14 11.57
C VAL A 71 -19.37 6.97 12.96
N ASN A 72 -20.06 8.00 13.46
CA ASN A 72 -20.85 7.86 14.68
C ASN A 72 -21.91 6.79 14.42
N GLY A 73 -21.71 5.59 14.99
CA GLY A 73 -22.68 4.51 14.91
C GLY A 73 -24.03 4.99 15.41
N MET A 74 -25.03 5.01 14.52
CA MET A 74 -26.43 5.22 14.87
C MET A 74 -27.11 3.89 15.14
#